data_AF-A0A958HIN1-F1
#
_entry.id   AF-A0A958HIN1-F1
#
_cell.length_a   1.000
_cell.length_b   1.000
_cell.length_c   1.000
_cell.angle_alpha   90.00
_cell.angle_beta   90.00
_cell.angle_gamma   90.00
#
_symmetry.space_group_name_H-M   'P 1'
#
loop_
_entity.id
_entity.type
_entity.pdbx_description
1 polymer ?
#
loop_
_entity_poly.entity_id
_entity_poly.type
_entity_poly.pdbx_seq_one_letter_code
_entity_poly.pdbx_strand_id
1 'polypeptide(L)'
;MVTKKRLGMLVAVMALATLLAACGGGATPETSTTPEPPATPTTPPDPLAGWIKYTTDDNGFTARLPQQPDVQSQIVPTEAGDLEIVMYVVEQSASALLVSHNGLPAQLSELVAAGDT
;
A
#
# COMPACT_ATOMS: atom_id res chain seq x y z
N MET A 1 4.47 37.26 -12.76
CA MET A 1 3.53 37.87 -11.79
C MET A 1 3.12 36.80 -10.79
N VAL A 2 3.49 36.97 -9.52
CA VAL A 2 3.20 36.03 -8.42
C VAL A 2 2.20 36.71 -7.50
N THR A 3 1.04 36.11 -7.27
CA THR A 3 0.02 36.66 -6.37
C THR A 3 -0.13 35.76 -5.14
N LYS A 4 0.34 36.30 -4.01
CA LYS A 4 0.19 35.77 -2.64
C LYS A 4 -1.29 35.76 -2.22
N LYS A 5 -1.68 34.75 -1.44
CA LYS A 5 -2.67 34.92 -0.37
C LYS A 5 -2.12 34.29 0.91
N ARG A 6 -1.93 35.15 1.91
CA ARG A 6 -1.65 34.82 3.32
C ARG A 6 -2.99 34.80 4.09
N LEU A 7 -2.89 34.41 5.37
CA LEU A 7 -3.79 34.74 6.49
C LEU A 7 -4.99 33.78 6.62
N GLY A 8 -5.34 33.18 7.75
CA GLY A 8 -4.89 33.13 9.15
C GLY A 8 -5.50 31.83 9.74
N MET A 9 -5.53 31.47 11.03
CA MET A 9 -5.42 32.20 12.29
C MET A 9 -5.54 31.15 13.44
N LEU A 10 -4.77 31.35 14.52
CA LEU A 10 -4.92 30.95 15.94
C LEU A 10 -5.61 29.61 16.32
N VAL A 11 -4.97 28.68 17.04
CA VAL A 11 -4.61 28.67 18.50
C VAL A 11 -5.83 28.64 19.46
N ALA A 12 -6.04 27.48 20.11
CA ALA A 12 -6.76 27.28 21.39
C ALA A 12 -6.16 26.01 22.03
N VAL A 13 -5.22 26.02 22.98
CA VAL A 13 -5.20 26.51 24.38
C VAL A 13 -6.21 25.82 25.31
N MET A 14 -5.67 24.79 25.99
CA MET A 14 -5.78 24.43 27.42
C MET A 14 -7.10 24.04 28.10
N ALA A 15 -6.88 23.15 29.10
CA ALA A 15 -7.67 22.82 30.29
C ALA A 15 -8.84 21.83 30.03
N LEU A 16 -9.01 20.77 30.81
CA LEU A 16 -9.18 20.84 32.25
C LEU A 16 -8.99 19.45 32.87
N ALA A 17 -7.97 19.32 33.72
CA ALA A 17 -7.86 18.22 34.68
C ALA A 17 -8.74 18.51 35.91
N THR A 18 -9.01 17.45 36.68
CA THR A 18 -9.68 17.37 37.99
C THR A 18 -11.20 17.16 37.97
N LEU A 19 -11.62 16.00 38.47
CA LEU A 19 -12.37 15.90 39.74
C LEU A 19 -12.50 14.43 40.17
N LEU A 20 -12.03 14.15 41.40
CA LEU A 20 -12.35 12.96 42.17
C LEU A 20 -13.78 13.10 42.74
N ALA A 21 -14.58 12.04 42.64
CA ALA A 21 -15.72 11.74 43.52
C ALA A 21 -15.93 10.22 43.46
N ALA A 22 -15.59 9.39 44.45
CA ALA A 22 -16.22 9.26 45.77
C ALA A 22 -17.72 8.92 45.71
N CYS A 23 -18.02 7.64 45.54
CA CYS A 23 -19.22 6.94 46.05
C CYS A 23 -18.90 5.45 45.94
N GLY A 24 -18.96 4.63 46.98
CA GLY A 24 -20.06 4.50 47.92
C GLY A 24 -20.53 3.04 47.77
N GLY A 25 -20.37 2.24 48.82
CA GLY A 25 -20.60 0.80 48.79
C GLY A 25 -22.05 0.40 48.51
N GLY A 26 -22.23 -0.83 48.05
CA GLY A 26 -23.55 -1.46 47.94
C GLY A 26 -23.50 -2.78 47.19
N ALA A 27 -23.61 -3.88 47.95
CA ALA A 27 -24.03 -5.24 47.58
C ALA A 27 -23.56 -5.83 46.25
N THR A 28 -22.73 -6.88 46.34
CA THR A 28 -22.46 -7.82 45.25
C THR A 28 -23.77 -8.49 44.81
N PRO A 29 -24.28 -8.26 43.59
CA PRO A 29 -25.29 -9.14 43.02
C PRO A 29 -24.55 -10.34 42.45
N GLU A 30 -24.83 -11.54 42.97
CA GLU A 30 -24.42 -12.78 42.30
C GLU A 30 -25.15 -12.86 40.95
N THR A 31 -24.54 -12.27 39.94
CA THR A 31 -24.99 -12.36 38.56
C THR A 31 -24.54 -13.71 38.05
N SER A 32 -25.50 -14.64 37.93
CA SER A 32 -25.32 -15.89 37.20
C SER A 32 -24.73 -15.58 35.83
N THR A 33 -23.45 -15.90 35.65
CA THR A 33 -22.73 -15.74 34.41
C THR A 33 -23.27 -16.78 33.44
N THR A 34 -24.26 -16.40 32.64
CA THR A 34 -24.51 -17.11 31.38
C THR A 34 -23.23 -16.98 30.57
N PRO A 35 -22.59 -18.06 30.11
CA PRO A 35 -21.40 -17.96 29.28
C PRO A 35 -21.74 -17.14 28.04
N GLU A 36 -21.14 -15.96 27.92
CA GLU A 36 -21.18 -15.17 26.69
C GLU A 36 -20.55 -16.03 25.58
N PRO A 37 -21.25 -16.28 24.46
CA PRO A 37 -20.68 -17.00 23.34
C PRO A 37 -19.37 -16.30 22.94
N PRO A 38 -18.25 -17.03 22.76
CA PRO A 38 -17.00 -16.42 22.38
C PRO A 38 -17.19 -15.56 21.13
N ALA A 39 -16.83 -14.28 21.23
CA ALA A 39 -16.90 -13.34 20.13
C ALA A 39 -16.15 -13.93 18.93
N THR A 40 -16.85 -14.08 17.81
CA THR A 40 -16.24 -14.58 16.58
C THR A 40 -15.26 -13.52 16.09
N PRO A 41 -13.98 -13.85 15.81
CA PRO A 41 -13.04 -12.87 15.29
C PRO A 41 -13.50 -12.43 13.90
N THR A 42 -13.89 -11.16 13.76
CA THR A 42 -14.21 -10.56 12.47
C THR A 42 -12.91 -10.20 11.76
N THR A 43 -12.55 -10.95 10.71
CA THR A 43 -11.41 -10.60 9.85
C THR A 43 -11.67 -9.27 9.15
N PRO A 44 -10.70 -8.32 9.14
CA PRO A 44 -10.82 -7.10 8.36
C PRO A 44 -11.06 -7.40 6.87
N PRO A 45 -11.83 -6.56 6.16
CA PRO A 45 -12.05 -6.74 4.74
C PRO A 45 -10.72 -6.62 3.96
N ASP A 46 -10.54 -7.44 2.92
CA ASP A 46 -9.41 -7.33 2.00
C ASP A 46 -9.55 -6.04 1.17
N PRO A 47 -8.62 -5.09 1.27
CA PRO A 47 -8.69 -3.84 0.50
C PRO A 47 -8.59 -4.07 -1.01
N LEU A 48 -8.09 -5.23 -1.45
CA LEU A 48 -7.96 -5.59 -2.86
C LEU A 48 -8.99 -6.65 -3.29
N ALA A 49 -10.11 -6.76 -2.57
CA ALA A 49 -11.21 -7.63 -2.97
C ALA A 49 -11.63 -7.32 -4.42
N GLY A 50 -11.71 -8.37 -5.25
CA GLY A 50 -12.04 -8.28 -6.67
C GLY A 50 -10.85 -8.07 -7.61
N TRP A 51 -9.64 -7.84 -7.08
CA TRP A 51 -8.43 -7.78 -7.91
C TRP A 51 -8.00 -9.18 -8.33
N ILE A 52 -7.52 -9.33 -9.56
CA ILE A 52 -7.01 -10.58 -10.10
C ILE A 52 -5.54 -10.75 -9.74
N LYS A 53 -5.11 -12.01 -9.57
CA LYS A 53 -3.70 -12.34 -9.52
C LYS A 53 -3.17 -12.39 -10.96
N TYR A 54 -2.17 -11.58 -11.26
CA TYR A 54 -1.43 -11.61 -12.51
C TYR A 54 0.00 -12.11 -12.25
N THR A 55 0.48 -13.03 -13.09
CA THR A 55 1.84 -13.57 -13.08
C THR A 55 2.37 -13.44 -14.49
N THR A 56 3.59 -12.92 -14.64
CA THR A 56 4.24 -12.80 -15.95
C THR A 56 4.63 -14.16 -16.50
N ASP A 57 4.71 -14.30 -17.83
CA ASP A 57 5.00 -15.58 -18.50
C ASP A 57 6.37 -16.16 -18.13
N ASP A 58 7.32 -15.29 -17.81
CA ASP A 58 8.67 -15.62 -17.34
C ASP A 58 8.76 -15.88 -15.83
N ASN A 59 7.64 -15.82 -15.10
CA ASN A 59 7.56 -15.80 -13.64
C ASN A 59 8.39 -14.68 -12.97
N GLY A 60 8.74 -13.62 -13.71
CA GLY A 60 9.49 -12.47 -13.20
C GLY A 60 8.79 -11.77 -12.03
N PHE A 61 7.47 -11.61 -12.08
CA PHE A 61 6.71 -11.16 -10.92
C PHE A 61 5.29 -11.73 -10.82
N THR A 62 4.71 -11.55 -9.64
CA THR A 62 3.30 -11.79 -9.38
C THR A 62 2.72 -10.62 -8.59
N ALA A 63 1.60 -10.07 -9.06
CA ALA A 63 0.92 -8.95 -8.43
C ALA A 63 -0.60 -9.15 -8.42
N ARG A 64 -1.30 -8.50 -7.49
CA ARG A 64 -2.74 -8.30 -7.61
C ARG A 64 -2.98 -7.05 -8.44
N LEU A 65 -3.80 -7.15 -9.48
CA LEU A 65 -4.17 -6.05 -10.37
C LEU A 65 -5.70 -5.96 -10.52
N PRO A 66 -6.26 -4.77 -10.75
CA PRO A 66 -7.71 -4.60 -10.93
C PRO A 66 -8.29 -5.38 -12.12
N GLN A 67 -7.48 -5.57 -13.16
CA GLN A 67 -7.82 -6.29 -14.38
C GLN A 67 -6.53 -6.74 -15.10
N GLN A 68 -6.69 -7.42 -16.23
CA GLN A 68 -5.57 -7.83 -17.08
C GLN A 68 -4.80 -6.58 -17.57
N PRO A 69 -3.47 -6.52 -17.38
CA PRO A 69 -2.67 -5.42 -17.90
C PRO A 69 -2.49 -5.51 -19.42
N ASP A 70 -2.39 -4.35 -20.06
CA ASP A 70 -1.77 -4.22 -21.38
C ASP A 70 -0.24 -4.33 -21.22
N VAL A 71 0.42 -5.04 -22.14
CA VAL A 71 1.85 -5.30 -22.07
C VAL A 71 2.54 -4.59 -23.22
N GLN A 72 3.45 -3.69 -22.87
CA GLN A 72 4.24 -2.90 -23.81
C GLN A 72 5.72 -3.24 -23.61
N SER A 73 6.43 -3.51 -24.70
CA SER A 73 7.88 -3.73 -24.68
C SER A 73 8.55 -2.80 -25.67
N GLN A 74 9.71 -2.27 -25.27
CA GLN A 74 10.57 -1.47 -26.12
C GLN A 74 12.03 -1.86 -25.90
N ILE A 75 12.81 -1.81 -26.97
CA ILE A 75 14.26 -1.99 -26.93
C ILE A 75 14.90 -0.63 -27.16
N VAL A 76 15.80 -0.24 -26.25
CA VAL A 76 16.55 1.01 -26.31
C VAL A 76 18.04 0.69 -26.48
N PRO A 77 18.65 1.00 -27.64
CA PRO A 77 20.09 0.80 -27.83
C PRO A 77 20.90 1.74 -26.92
N THR A 78 21.91 1.20 -26.24
CA THR A 78 22.84 1.97 -25.41
C THR A 78 24.28 1.57 -25.72
N GLU A 79 25.27 2.34 -25.24
CA GLU A 79 26.69 1.98 -25.39
C GLU A 79 27.06 0.66 -24.69
N ALA A 80 26.32 0.28 -23.66
CA ALA A 80 26.52 -0.95 -22.90
C ALA A 80 25.74 -2.16 -23.46
N GLY A 81 25.02 -1.97 -24.57
CA GLY A 81 24.14 -2.97 -25.17
C GLY A 81 22.67 -2.55 -25.17
N ASP A 82 21.80 -3.44 -25.63
CA ASP A 82 20.37 -3.17 -25.72
C ASP A 82 19.69 -3.31 -24.36
N LEU A 83 18.96 -2.28 -23.96
CA LEU A 83 18.11 -2.29 -22.77
C LEU A 83 16.69 -2.66 -23.19
N GLU A 84 16.15 -3.76 -22.67
CA GLU A 84 14.74 -4.09 -22.82
C GLU A 84 13.95 -3.45 -21.68
N ILE A 85 12.87 -2.75 -22.00
CA ILE A 85 11.95 -2.18 -21.02
C ILE A 85 10.58 -2.80 -21.27
N VAL A 86 10.06 -3.52 -20.27
CA VAL A 86 8.72 -4.11 -20.32
C VAL A 86 7.83 -3.40 -19.31
N MET A 87 6.64 -3.00 -19.75
CA MET A 87 5.65 -2.26 -18.98
C MET A 87 4.32 -2.99 -19.00
N TYR A 88 3.71 -3.11 -17.83
CA TYR A 88 2.40 -3.72 -17.60
C TYR A 88 1.48 -2.62 -17.10
N VAL A 89 0.53 -2.19 -17.94
CA VAL A 89 -0.30 -1.01 -17.71
C VAL A 89 -1.74 -1.44 -17.48
N VAL A 90 -2.31 -1.00 -16.35
CA VAL A 90 -3.75 -1.09 -16.10
C VAL A 90 -4.30 0.32 -16.02
N GLU A 91 -5.01 0.72 -17.07
CA GLU A 91 -5.74 1.99 -17.06
C GLU A 91 -7.05 1.85 -16.27
N GLN A 92 -7.35 2.87 -15.48
CA GLN A 92 -8.63 3.11 -14.83
C GLN A 92 -9.12 4.50 -15.25
N SER A 93 -10.40 4.78 -15.04
CA SER A 93 -11.05 6.02 -15.51
C SER A 93 -10.34 7.32 -15.10
N ALA A 94 -9.59 7.33 -13.99
CA ALA A 94 -8.88 8.51 -13.48
C ALA A 94 -7.42 8.25 -13.04
N SER A 95 -6.89 7.04 -13.25
CA SER A 95 -5.56 6.64 -12.80
C SER A 95 -5.01 5.50 -13.66
N ALA A 96 -3.71 5.27 -13.58
CA ALA A 96 -3.09 4.08 -14.16
C ALA A 96 -2.22 3.41 -13.11
N LEU A 97 -2.23 2.08 -13.10
CA LEU A 97 -1.26 1.28 -12.37
C LEU A 97 -0.22 0.76 -13.35
N LEU A 98 1.04 0.84 -12.95
CA LEU A 98 2.16 0.46 -13.80
C LEU A 98 3.12 -0.42 -13.02
N VAL A 99 3.44 -1.57 -13.57
CA VAL A 99 4.58 -2.38 -13.16
C VAL A 99 5.54 -2.39 -14.34
N SER A 100 6.83 -2.16 -14.08
CA SER A 100 7.84 -2.23 -15.14
C SER A 100 9.07 -2.93 -14.61
N HIS A 101 9.68 -3.71 -15.49
CA HIS A 101 10.98 -4.30 -15.28
C HIS A 101 11.87 -4.01 -16.49
N ASN A 102 13.17 -3.95 -16.25
CA ASN A 102 14.15 -3.66 -17.27
C ASN A 102 15.10 -4.86 -17.41
N GLY A 103 15.17 -5.43 -18.61
CA GLY A 103 16.18 -6.40 -18.99
C GLY A 103 17.49 -5.68 -19.24
N LEU A 104 18.45 -5.86 -18.33
CA LEU A 104 19.79 -5.31 -18.50
C LEU A 104 20.59 -6.13 -19.52
N PRO A 105 21.47 -5.48 -20.32
CA PRO A 105 22.49 -6.19 -21.09
C PRO A 105 23.27 -7.16 -20.20
N ALA A 106 23.62 -8.34 -20.76
CA ALA A 106 24.29 -9.41 -20.01
C ALA A 106 25.55 -8.89 -19.29
N GLN A 107 26.33 -8.04 -19.95
CA GLN A 107 27.56 -7.46 -19.42
C GLN A 107 27.32 -6.63 -18.15
N LEU A 108 26.21 -5.89 -18.09
CA LEU A 108 25.84 -5.11 -16.90
C LEU A 108 25.27 -6.02 -15.80
N SER A 109 24.51 -7.05 -16.18
CA SER A 109 23.94 -7.99 -15.21
C SER A 109 25.04 -8.76 -14.46
N GLU A 110 26.14 -9.12 -15.14
CA GLU A 110 27.29 -9.80 -14.54
C GLU A 110 28.06 -8.88 -13.57
N LEU A 111 28.27 -7.62 -13.93
CA LEU A 111 28.93 -6.63 -13.05
C LEU A 111 28.13 -6.39 -11.77
N VAL A 112 26.81 -6.23 -11.89
CA VAL A 112 25.92 -6.08 -10.73
C VAL A 112 25.94 -7.34 -9.86
N ALA A 113 25.92 -8.53 -10.46
CA ALA A 113 25.97 -9.80 -9.73
C ALA A 113 27.31 -10.02 -9.02
N ALA A 114 28.41 -9.51 -9.57
CA ALA A 114 29.74 -9.54 -8.96
C ALA A 114 29.88 -8.58 -7.77
N GLY A 115 28.92 -7.66 -7.57
CA GLY A 115 28.95 -6.65 -6.51
C GLY A 115 29.97 -5.53 -6.77
N ASP A 116 30.41 -5.38 -8.02
CA ASP A 116 31.45 -4.42 -8.44
C ASP A 116 30.78 -3.15 -9.00
N THR A 117 29.93 -2.53 -8.18
CA THR A 117 29.15 -1.32 -8.52
C THR A 117 29.78 -0.04 -8.01
#